data_AF-A0A3D5YGX6-F1
#
_entry.id   AF-A0A3D5YGX6-F1
#
_cell.length_a   1.000
_cell.length_b   1.000
_cell.length_c   1.000
_cell.angle_alpha   90.00
_cell.angle_beta   90.00
_cell.angle_gamma   90.00
#
_symmetry.space_group_name_H-M   'P 1'
#
loop_
_entity.id
_entity.type
_entity.pdbx_description
1 polymer ?
#
loop_
_entity_poly.entity_id
_entity_poly.type
_entity_poly.pdbx_seq_one_letter_code
_entity_poly.pdbx_strand_id
1 'polypeptide(L)'
;MRFNAPSLKNKTNFFRLLALSQKAGLGIRDSLISIKKTEKQAGLLYIIDDMIEQLNQGVNFSSTLRNHMYIFKEEEISLITSAEAIGNLPDVLEEISEDLENEQKINQKIKKASTYPMVLLSFSIIAVVILLLFVIPTIVGMFPSQDSLPSITVFMLDTSDFIKNYWYVILLTVG
;
A
#
# COMPACT_ATOMS: atom_id res chain seq x y z
N MET A 1 16.19 -15.45 -5.04
CA MET A 1 15.95 -14.35 -4.07
C MET A 1 14.53 -13.82 -4.29
N ARG A 2 13.64 -13.85 -3.29
CA ARG A 2 12.31 -13.23 -3.40
C ARG A 2 12.47 -11.73 -3.18
N PHE A 3 12.74 -10.98 -4.23
CA PHE A 3 12.75 -9.53 -4.14
C PHE A 3 11.33 -9.04 -3.86
N ASN A 4 11.17 -8.19 -2.86
CA ASN A 4 9.88 -7.60 -2.53
C ASN A 4 9.37 -6.81 -3.75
N ALA A 5 8.11 -7.02 -4.14
CA ALA A 5 7.51 -6.28 -5.25
C ALA A 5 7.63 -4.77 -4.98
N PRO A 6 8.00 -3.94 -5.97
CA PRO A 6 8.07 -2.50 -5.81
C PRO A 6 6.76 -1.92 -5.34
N SER A 7 6.85 -0.97 -4.40
CA SER A 7 5.70 -0.17 -4.02
C SER A 7 5.15 0.57 -5.25
N LEU A 8 3.84 0.82 -5.26
CA LEU A 8 3.18 1.68 -6.25
C LEU A 8 3.98 2.96 -6.48
N LYS A 9 4.51 3.58 -5.41
CA LYS A 9 5.35 4.78 -5.48
C LYS A 9 6.60 4.63 -6.34
N ASN A 10 7.31 3.51 -6.21
CA ASN A 10 8.56 3.29 -6.94
C ASN A 10 8.26 3.02 -8.41
N LYS A 11 7.16 2.31 -8.70
CA LYS A 11 6.66 2.11 -10.06
C LYS A 11 6.22 3.43 -10.71
N THR A 12 5.49 4.28 -10.01
CA THR A 12 5.10 5.63 -10.48
C THR A 12 6.34 6.46 -10.82
N ASN A 13 7.33 6.51 -9.92
CA ASN A 13 8.57 7.25 -10.16
C ASN A 13 9.35 6.71 -11.37
N PHE A 14 9.42 5.38 -11.52
CA PHE A 14 10.06 4.73 -12.66
C PHE A 14 9.46 5.20 -13.99
N PHE A 15 8.13 5.11 -14.15
CA PHE A 15 7.44 5.56 -15.37
C PHE A 15 7.58 7.07 -15.59
N ARG A 16 7.48 7.88 -14.54
CA ARG A 16 7.65 9.34 -14.65
C ARG A 16 9.04 9.71 -15.13
N LEU A 17 10.09 9.11 -14.56
CA LEU A 17 11.46 9.39 -14.97
C LEU A 17 11.73 8.89 -16.39
N LEU A 18 11.17 7.74 -16.79
CA LEU A 18 11.24 7.26 -18.17
C LEU A 18 10.56 8.22 -19.15
N ALA A 19 9.35 8.69 -18.85
CA ALA A 19 8.64 9.67 -19.68
C ALA A 19 9.47 10.95 -19.87
N LEU A 20 10.01 11.50 -18.77
CA LEU A 20 10.83 12.72 -18.81
C LEU A 20 12.10 12.54 -19.64
N SER A 21 12.76 11.38 -19.51
CA SER A 21 14.00 11.10 -20.26
C SER A 21 13.74 10.82 -21.73
N GLN A 22 12.66 10.10 -22.08
CA GLN A 22 12.22 9.92 -23.47
C GLN A 22 11.81 11.25 -24.12
N LYS A 23 11.10 12.12 -23.40
CA LYS A 23 10.72 13.46 -23.86
C LYS A 23 11.94 14.37 -24.06
N ALA A 24 13.01 14.14 -23.30
CA ALA A 24 14.31 14.80 -23.49
C ALA A 24 15.14 14.21 -24.65
N GLY A 25 14.62 13.20 -25.36
CA GLY A 25 15.27 12.57 -26.51
C GLY A 25 16.31 11.51 -26.17
N LEU A 26 16.38 11.06 -24.91
CA LEU A 26 17.25 9.94 -24.54
C LEU A 26 16.66 8.63 -25.09
N GLY A 27 17.51 7.69 -25.51
CA GLY A 27 17.05 6.32 -25.81
C GLY A 27 16.57 5.60 -24.55
N ILE A 28 15.71 4.58 -24.69
CA ILE A 28 15.14 3.83 -23.55
C ILE A 28 16.24 3.24 -22.66
N ARG A 29 17.28 2.68 -23.26
CA ARG A 29 18.43 2.13 -22.54
C ARG A 29 19.13 3.17 -21.67
N ASP A 30 19.43 4.35 -22.22
CA ASP A 30 20.14 5.40 -21.49
C ASP A 30 19.26 6.03 -20.41
N SER A 31 17.95 6.07 -20.67
CA SER A 31 16.92 6.44 -19.69
C SER A 31 16.96 5.50 -18.48
N LEU A 32 16.98 4.19 -18.71
CA LEU A 32 17.10 3.17 -17.65
C LEU A 32 18.40 3.29 -16.86
N ILE A 33 19.54 3.53 -17.54
CA ILE A 33 20.83 3.76 -16.86
C ILE A 33 20.77 5.01 -15.97
N SER A 34 20.11 6.07 -16.44
CA SER A 34 19.92 7.29 -15.66
C SER A 34 19.09 7.03 -14.40
N ILE A 35 17.97 6.30 -14.53
CA ILE A 35 17.09 5.94 -13.41
C ILE A 35 17.81 5.04 -12.40
N LYS A 36 18.61 4.08 -12.88
CA LYS A 36 19.40 3.18 -12.02
C LYS A 36 20.29 3.95 -11.04
N LYS A 37 20.84 5.10 -11.45
CA LYS A 37 21.73 5.91 -10.59
C LYS A 37 21.04 6.53 -9.38
N THR A 38 19.73 6.72 -9.45
CA THR A 38 18.93 7.37 -8.38
C THR A 38 18.06 6.39 -7.62
N GLU A 39 17.83 5.19 -8.16
CA GLU A 39 17.03 4.13 -7.54
C GLU A 39 17.71 3.52 -6.31
N LYS A 40 16.94 3.30 -5.25
CA LYS A 40 17.41 2.77 -3.96
C LYS A 40 16.83 1.39 -3.64
N GLN A 41 15.74 1.01 -4.29
CA GLN A 41 15.11 -0.28 -4.07
C GLN A 41 15.88 -1.37 -4.83
N ALA A 42 16.48 -2.30 -4.08
CA ALA A 42 17.23 -3.44 -4.63
C ALA A 42 16.43 -4.28 -5.65
N GLY A 43 15.13 -4.49 -5.40
CA GLY A 43 14.27 -5.24 -6.33
C GLY A 43 14.12 -4.55 -7.69
N LEU A 44 13.93 -3.23 -7.71
CA LEU A 44 13.78 -2.46 -8.94
C LEU A 44 15.13 -2.28 -9.67
N LEU A 45 16.23 -2.15 -8.92
CA LEU A 45 17.58 -2.15 -9.50
C LEU A 45 17.88 -3.44 -10.28
N TYR A 46 17.53 -4.61 -9.71
CA TYR A 46 17.71 -5.90 -10.39
C TYR A 46 16.92 -5.98 -11.71
N ILE A 47 15.69 -5.49 -11.69
CA ILE A 47 14.83 -5.46 -12.88
C ILE A 47 15.39 -4.52 -13.94
N ILE A 48 15.81 -3.32 -13.54
CA ILE A 48 16.42 -2.36 -14.46
C ILE A 48 17.68 -2.96 -15.10
N ASP A 49 18.49 -3.70 -14.34
CA ASP A 49 19.67 -4.37 -14.86
C ASP A 49 19.34 -5.46 -15.88
N ASP A 50 18.37 -6.33 -15.58
CA ASP A 50 17.89 -7.34 -16.52
C ASP A 50 17.31 -6.72 -17.80
N MET A 51 16.51 -5.65 -17.66
CA MET A 51 15.98 -4.91 -18.81
C MET A 51 17.08 -4.28 -19.67
N ILE A 52 18.11 -3.69 -19.05
CA ILE A 52 19.25 -3.12 -19.78
C ILE A 52 20.02 -4.22 -20.53
N GLU A 53 20.23 -5.38 -19.90
CA GLU A 53 20.89 -6.52 -20.52
C GLU A 53 20.12 -7.02 -21.75
N GLN A 54 18.81 -7.22 -21.63
CA GLN A 54 17.96 -7.66 -22.73
C GLN A 54 17.89 -6.64 -23.87
N LEU A 55 17.83 -5.33 -23.54
CA LEU A 55 17.91 -4.27 -24.55
C LEU A 55 19.25 -4.28 -25.30
N ASN A 56 20.37 -4.60 -24.63
CA ASN A 56 21.67 -4.78 -25.31
C ASN A 56 21.66 -5.97 -26.28
N GLN A 57 20.83 -6.97 -26.02
CA GLN A 57 20.64 -8.14 -26.89
C GLN A 57 19.67 -7.84 -28.06
N GLY A 58 19.12 -6.62 -28.14
CA GLY A 58 18.17 -6.23 -29.18
C GLY A 58 16.73 -6.65 -28.91
N VAL A 59 16.41 -7.05 -27.68
CA VAL A 59 15.03 -7.34 -27.27
C VAL A 59 14.26 -6.02 -27.15
N ASN A 60 13.03 -6.00 -27.67
CA ASN A 60 12.13 -4.85 -27.55
C ASN A 60 11.83 -4.51 -26.08
N PHE A 61 11.68 -3.23 -25.77
CA PHE A 61 11.38 -2.74 -24.43
C PHE A 61 10.09 -3.33 -23.86
N SER A 62 9.03 -3.43 -24.67
CA SER A 62 7.79 -4.05 -24.19
C SER A 62 7.95 -5.53 -23.84
N SER A 63 8.85 -6.26 -24.51
CA SER A 63 9.17 -7.65 -24.20
C SER A 63 9.96 -7.78 -22.91
N THR A 64 10.87 -6.83 -22.61
CA THR A 64 11.60 -6.86 -21.33
C THR A 64 10.66 -6.62 -20.14
N LEU A 65 9.66 -5.75 -20.28
CA LEU A 65 8.62 -5.55 -19.26
C LEU A 65 7.77 -6.81 -19.01
N ARG A 66 7.48 -7.61 -20.06
CA ARG A 66 6.76 -8.89 -19.92
C ARG A 66 7.51 -9.91 -19.06
N ASN A 67 8.84 -9.83 -18.95
CA ASN A 67 9.58 -10.72 -18.06
C ASN A 67 9.35 -10.39 -16.57
N HIS A 68 8.70 -9.25 -16.28
CA HIS A 68 8.42 -8.77 -14.92
C HIS A 68 6.93 -8.45 -14.68
N MET A 69 6.01 -9.32 -15.16
CA MET A 69 4.53 -9.16 -14.98
C MET A 69 4.06 -9.10 -13.53
N TYR A 70 4.89 -9.51 -12.57
CA TYR A 70 4.59 -9.36 -11.14
C TYR A 70 4.63 -7.89 -10.67
N ILE A 71 5.02 -6.95 -11.56
CA ILE A 71 5.15 -5.52 -11.28
C ILE A 71 4.44 -4.72 -12.35
N PHE A 72 4.72 -5.01 -13.62
CA PHE A 72 4.11 -4.32 -14.76
C PHE A 72 2.85 -5.06 -15.18
N LYS A 73 1.74 -4.31 -15.26
CA LYS A 73 0.43 -4.86 -15.60
C LYS A 73 0.35 -5.05 -17.11
N GLU A 74 -0.45 -6.02 -17.56
CA GLU A 74 -0.62 -6.32 -18.99
C GLU A 74 -1.17 -5.12 -19.78
N GLU A 75 -2.04 -4.32 -19.15
CA GLU A 75 -2.57 -3.07 -19.72
C GLU A 75 -1.45 -2.06 -20.05
N GLU A 76 -0.50 -1.86 -19.14
CA GLU A 76 0.64 -0.96 -19.33
C GLU A 76 1.56 -1.47 -20.44
N ILE A 77 1.84 -2.78 -20.44
CA ILE A 77 2.68 -3.43 -21.45
C ILE A 77 2.05 -3.30 -22.85
N SER A 78 0.73 -3.47 -22.95
CA SER A 78 0.01 -3.39 -24.23
C SER A 78 0.06 -1.99 -24.84
N LEU A 79 -0.08 -0.96 -24.00
CA LEU A 79 0.10 0.44 -24.42
C LEU A 79 1.52 0.68 -24.91
N ILE A 80 2.52 0.20 -24.16
CA ILE A 80 3.94 0.35 -24.51
C ILE A 80 4.29 -0.39 -25.80
N THR A 81 3.79 -1.62 -26.01
CA THR A 81 3.98 -2.35 -27.28
C THR A 81 3.45 -1.54 -28.47
N SER A 82 2.28 -0.94 -28.32
CA SER A 82 1.68 -0.11 -29.37
C SER A 82 2.49 1.17 -29.62
N ALA A 83 2.94 1.80 -28.55
CA ALA A 83 3.77 3.00 -28.59
C ALA A 83 5.14 2.74 -29.23
N GLU A 84 5.76 1.60 -28.92
CA GLU A 84 7.06 1.17 -29.44
C GLU A 84 6.99 0.94 -30.96
N ALA A 85 5.88 0.38 -31.46
CA ALA A 85 5.69 0.15 -32.90
C ALA A 85 5.51 1.45 -33.71
N ILE A 86 4.91 2.48 -33.11
CA ILE A 86 4.57 3.75 -33.77
C ILE A 86 5.63 4.84 -33.46
N GLY A 87 6.53 4.59 -32.52
CA GLY A 87 7.55 5.54 -32.08
C GLY A 87 7.03 6.62 -31.13
N ASN A 88 5.90 6.38 -30.45
CA ASN A 88 5.28 7.33 -29.54
C ASN A 88 5.41 6.96 -28.05
N LEU A 89 6.57 6.42 -27.66
CA LEU A 89 6.87 6.09 -26.27
C LEU A 89 6.77 7.28 -25.29
N PRO A 90 7.23 8.51 -25.63
CA PRO A 90 7.18 9.64 -24.69
C PRO A 90 5.76 9.93 -24.18
N ASP A 91 4.78 10.04 -25.07
CA ASP A 91 3.40 10.39 -24.71
C ASP A 91 2.74 9.27 -23.91
N VAL A 92 2.93 8.01 -24.32
CA VAL A 92 2.32 6.86 -23.64
C VAL A 92 2.93 6.63 -22.25
N LEU A 93 4.24 6.85 -22.09
CA LEU A 93 4.88 6.79 -20.77
C LEU A 93 4.41 7.94 -19.86
N GLU A 94 4.13 9.12 -20.44
CA GLU A 94 3.56 10.26 -19.72
C GLU A 94 2.16 9.91 -19.21
N GLU A 95 1.27 9.39 -20.07
CA GLU A 95 -0.08 8.92 -19.73
C GLU A 95 -0.05 7.87 -18.60
N ILE A 96 0.76 6.81 -18.75
CA ILE A 96 0.91 5.76 -17.72
C ILE A 96 1.39 6.37 -16.40
N SER A 97 2.32 7.33 -16.46
CA SER A 97 2.83 7.97 -15.25
C SER A 97 1.78 8.80 -14.52
N GLU A 98 0.92 9.51 -15.27
CA GLU A 98 -0.17 10.31 -14.72
C GLU A 98 -1.24 9.44 -14.06
N ASP A 99 -1.60 8.33 -14.72
CA ASP A 99 -2.54 7.35 -14.17
C ASP A 99 -2.04 6.76 -12.84
N LEU A 100 -0.78 6.33 -12.81
CA LEU A 100 -0.17 5.80 -11.59
C LEU A 100 -0.06 6.87 -10.48
N GLU A 101 0.19 8.13 -10.83
CA GLU A 101 0.18 9.23 -9.86
C GLU A 101 -1.22 9.48 -9.30
N ASN A 102 -2.25 9.39 -10.13
CA ASN A 102 -3.64 9.53 -9.73
C ASN A 102 -4.06 8.38 -8.80
N GLU A 103 -3.70 7.14 -9.13
CA GLU A 103 -3.89 5.99 -8.25
C GLU A 103 -3.20 6.20 -6.89
N GLN A 104 -1.95 6.66 -6.91
CA GLN A 104 -1.21 6.98 -5.69
C GLN A 104 -1.90 8.08 -4.86
N LYS A 105 -2.38 9.15 -5.50
CA LYS A 105 -3.10 10.24 -4.82
C LYS A 105 -4.39 9.74 -4.18
N ILE A 106 -5.15 8.88 -4.86
CA ILE A 106 -6.37 8.27 -4.33
C ILE A 106 -6.05 7.41 -3.11
N ASN A 107 -5.07 6.53 -3.21
CA ASN A 107 -4.64 5.67 -2.11
C ASN A 107 -4.17 6.49 -0.89
N GLN A 108 -3.43 7.58 -1.12
CA GLN A 108 -3.04 8.49 -0.04
C GLN A 108 -4.24 9.22 0.58
N LYS A 109 -5.23 9.63 -0.22
CA LYS A 109 -6.47 10.24 0.30
C LYS A 109 -7.25 9.26 1.15
N ILE A 110 -7.43 8.02 0.70
CA ILE A 110 -8.11 6.96 1.47
C ILE A 110 -7.39 6.72 2.81
N LYS A 111 -6.05 6.59 2.76
CA LYS A 111 -5.26 6.37 3.97
C LYS A 111 -5.42 7.53 4.96
N LYS A 112 -5.32 8.78 4.50
CA LYS A 112 -5.48 9.97 5.33
C LYS A 112 -6.90 10.11 5.89
N ALA A 113 -7.92 9.87 5.07
CA ALA A 113 -9.32 9.93 5.49
C ALA A 113 -9.65 8.87 6.56
N SER A 114 -8.98 7.71 6.51
CA SER A 114 -9.19 6.62 7.48
C SER A 114 -8.40 6.80 8.78
N THR A 115 -7.30 7.57 8.77
CA THR A 115 -6.51 7.86 9.97
C THR A 115 -7.34 8.52 11.06
N TYR A 116 -8.17 9.51 10.71
CA TYR A 116 -8.95 10.26 11.70
C TYR A 116 -10.02 9.40 12.43
N PRO A 117 -10.87 8.62 11.71
CA PRO A 117 -11.76 7.64 12.34
C PRO A 117 -11.04 6.62 13.21
N MET A 118 -9.90 6.07 12.77
CA MET A 118 -9.16 5.07 13.57
C MET A 118 -8.66 5.64 14.89
N VAL A 119 -8.14 6.87 14.90
CA VAL A 119 -7.69 7.52 16.13
C VAL A 119 -8.86 7.71 17.08
N LEU A 120 -9.98 8.29 16.61
CA LEU A 120 -11.16 8.48 17.44
C LEU A 120 -11.74 7.17 17.98
N LEU A 121 -11.84 6.14 17.12
CA LEU A 121 -12.32 4.81 17.53
C LEU A 121 -11.40 4.20 18.59
N SER A 122 -10.08 4.31 18.42
CA SER A 122 -9.10 3.83 19.40
C SER A 122 -9.30 4.50 20.76
N PHE A 123 -9.39 5.83 20.80
CA PHE A 123 -9.69 6.57 22.04
C PHE A 123 -11.02 6.15 22.67
N SER A 124 -12.07 5.98 21.84
CA SER A 124 -13.39 5.57 22.31
C SER A 124 -13.37 4.17 22.90
N ILE A 125 -12.69 3.21 22.25
CA ILE A 125 -12.52 1.85 22.74
C ILE A 125 -11.76 1.85 24.07
N ILE A 126 -10.66 2.60 24.17
CA ILE A 126 -9.90 2.74 25.42
C ILE A 126 -10.78 3.26 26.55
N ALA A 127 -11.58 4.30 26.30
CA ALA A 127 -12.49 4.85 27.30
C ALA A 127 -13.55 3.84 27.78
N VAL A 128 -14.16 3.09 26.85
CA VAL A 128 -15.13 2.02 27.18
C VAL A 128 -14.47 0.91 27.99
N VAL A 129 -13.25 0.49 27.62
CA VAL A 129 -12.50 -0.55 28.36
C VAL A 129 -12.20 -0.07 29.78
N ILE A 130 -11.77 1.18 29.98
CA ILE A 130 -11.55 1.73 31.33
C ILE A 130 -12.85 1.69 32.15
N LEU A 131 -13.97 2.09 31.54
CA LEU A 131 -15.26 2.07 32.20
C LEU A 131 -15.67 0.66 32.63
N LEU A 132 -15.51 -0.34 31.74
CA LEU A 132 -15.90 -1.73 32.02
C LEU A 132 -14.98 -2.42 33.03
N LEU A 133 -13.68 -2.10 33.04
CA LEU A 133 -12.70 -2.75 33.91
C LEU A 133 -12.61 -2.12 35.30
N PHE A 134 -12.82 -0.81 35.42
CA PHE A 134 -12.62 -0.08 36.68
C PHE A 134 -13.91 0.52 37.24
N VAL A 135 -14.73 1.17 36.41
CA VAL A 135 -15.90 1.93 36.89
C VAL A 135 -17.07 1.01 37.22
N ILE A 136 -17.44 0.11 36.30
CA ILE A 136 -18.56 -0.83 36.50
C ILE A 136 -18.36 -1.72 37.74
N PRO A 137 -17.19 -2.36 37.96
CA PRO A 137 -16.98 -3.19 39.15
C PRO A 137 -17.07 -2.40 40.45
N THR A 138 -16.62 -1.15 40.46
CA THR A 138 -16.73 -0.26 41.62
C THR A 138 -18.20 0.01 41.96
N ILE A 139 -19.03 0.29 40.96
CA ILE A 139 -20.47 0.51 41.15
C ILE A 139 -21.16 -0.77 41.62
N VAL A 140 -20.85 -1.91 41.01
CA VAL A 140 -21.42 -3.22 41.37
C VAL A 140 -21.08 -3.59 42.82
N GLY A 141 -19.86 -3.29 43.28
CA GLY A 141 -19.44 -3.50 44.67
C GLY A 141 -20.23 -2.69 45.71
N MET A 142 -20.98 -1.67 45.29
CA MET A 142 -21.85 -0.88 46.16
C MET A 142 -23.26 -1.48 46.31
N PHE A 143 -23.62 -2.50 45.52
CA PHE A 143 -24.93 -3.15 45.62
C PHE A 143 -24.95 -4.21 46.73
N PRO A 144 -26.02 -4.28 47.55
CA PRO A 144 -26.08 -5.14 48.72
C PRO A 144 -26.19 -6.65 48.41
N SER A 145 -26.65 -7.03 47.21
CA SER A 145 -26.75 -8.43 46.78
C SER A 145 -26.79 -8.56 45.24
N GLN A 146 -26.21 -9.64 44.72
CA GLN A 146 -26.04 -9.87 43.27
C GLN A 146 -27.38 -9.95 42.51
N ASP A 147 -28.45 -10.40 43.18
CA ASP A 147 -29.82 -10.47 42.64
C ASP A 147 -30.50 -9.09 42.46
N SER A 148 -29.90 -8.02 42.99
CA SER A 148 -30.42 -6.65 42.85
C SER A 148 -29.88 -5.90 41.63
N LEU A 149 -28.97 -6.52 40.86
CA LEU A 149 -28.38 -5.89 39.68
C LEU A 149 -29.35 -5.91 38.50
N PRO A 150 -29.59 -4.75 37.84
CA PRO A 150 -30.33 -4.71 36.59
C PRO A 150 -29.67 -5.58 35.51
N SER A 151 -30.49 -6.18 34.64
CA SER A 151 -30.03 -7.11 33.59
C SER A 151 -28.99 -6.48 32.66
N ILE A 152 -29.04 -5.17 32.45
CA ILE A 152 -28.07 -4.42 31.64
C ILE A 152 -26.68 -4.38 32.30
N THR A 153 -26.60 -4.36 33.63
CA THR A 153 -25.34 -4.35 34.38
C THR A 153 -24.67 -5.72 34.37
N VAL A 154 -25.46 -6.81 34.43
CA VAL A 154 -24.95 -8.19 34.29
C VAL A 154 -24.36 -8.41 32.90
N PHE A 155 -25.06 -7.99 31.84
CA PHE A 155 -24.53 -8.05 30.47
C PHE A 155 -23.21 -7.28 30.29
N MET A 156 -23.05 -6.14 30.97
CA MET A 156 -21.79 -5.39 30.96
C MET A 156 -20.65 -6.11 31.68
N LEU A 157 -20.92 -6.84 32.77
CA LEU A 157 -19.92 -7.66 33.46
C LEU A 157 -19.47 -8.82 32.56
N ASP A 158 -20.42 -9.51 31.91
CA ASP A 158 -20.10 -10.59 30.96
C ASP A 158 -19.25 -10.09 29.79
N THR A 159 -19.57 -8.91 29.27
CA THR A 159 -18.80 -8.25 28.20
C THR A 159 -17.40 -7.85 28.69
N SER A 160 -17.28 -7.36 29.92
CA SER A 160 -16.00 -6.99 30.54
C SER A 160 -15.09 -8.22 30.66
N ASP A 161 -15.62 -9.36 31.11
CA ASP A 161 -14.85 -10.59 31.24
C ASP A 161 -14.48 -11.22 29.89
N PHE A 162 -15.33 -11.05 28.86
CA PHE A 162 -14.94 -11.38 27.48
C PHE A 162 -13.75 -10.54 27.01
N ILE A 163 -13.77 -9.22 27.23
CA ILE A 163 -12.67 -8.33 26.81
C ILE A 163 -11.36 -8.69 27.55
N LYS A 164 -11.41 -8.93 28.87
CA LYS A 164 -10.23 -9.35 29.65
C LYS A 164 -9.62 -10.65 29.14
N ASN A 165 -10.47 -11.60 28.72
CA ASN A 165 -10.02 -12.93 28.31
C ASN A 165 -9.62 -13.01 26.84
N TYR A 166 -10.05 -12.11 25.97
CA TYR A 166 -9.78 -12.17 24.51
C TYR A 166 -9.02 -10.95 23.95
N TRP A 167 -8.44 -10.10 24.81
CA TRP A 167 -7.69 -8.90 24.40
C TRP A 167 -6.59 -9.17 23.36
N TYR A 168 -5.95 -10.34 23.41
CA TYR A 168 -4.90 -10.76 22.46
C TYR A 168 -5.43 -11.04 21.05
N VAL A 169 -6.68 -11.48 20.90
CA VAL A 169 -7.31 -11.71 19.57
C VAL A 169 -7.61 -10.38 18.88
N ILE A 170 -7.95 -9.35 19.65
CA ILE A 170 -8.18 -7.99 19.13
C ILE A 170 -6.86 -7.37 18.65
N LEU A 171 -5.76 -7.55 19.39
CA LEU A 171 -4.43 -7.08 18.95
C LEU A 171 -3.94 -7.77 17.68
N LEU A 172 -4.24 -9.06 17.48
CA LEU A 172 -3.85 -9.83 16.30
C LEU A 172 -4.65 -9.49 15.03
N THR A 173 -5.83 -8.89 15.18
CA THR A 173 -6.71 -8.53 14.05
C THR A 173 -6.56 -7.06 13.64
N VAL A 174 -6.06 -6.22 14.55
CA VAL A 174 -5.81 -4.79 14.32
C VAL A 174 -4.35 -4.50 13.95
N GLY A 175 -3.41 -5.39 14.30
CA GLY A 175 -2.00 -5.33 13.89
C GLY A 175 -1.73 -5.99 12.54
#